data_AF-A0AAW0JN35-F1
#
_entry.id   AF-A0AAW0JN35-F1
#
_cell.length_a   1.000
_cell.length_b   1.000
_cell.length_c   1.000
_cell.angle_alpha   90.00
_cell.angle_beta   90.00
_cell.angle_gamma   90.00
#
_symmetry.space_group_name_H-M   'P 1'
#
loop_
_entity.id
_entity.type
_entity.pdbx_description
1 polymer ?
#
loop_
_entity_poly.entity_id
_entity_poly.type
_entity_poly.pdbx_seq_one_letter_code
_entity_poly.pdbx_strand_id
1 'polypeptide(L)'
;MLAQNYKPKQFNHNWLLCKLCENNKFLEARMISDMMLQRGITPKHSTKRRSETWAEFVKFKVFGSHRSYLKLFTVMDAWLAYAPVKNNPEDAAKVPKGNPYHSATSGEMAIYRANSLILRKVGVQVADPVVQVFNGQEVEVWPRIIWKPKWGLTFAEIKRKVCGSSTISQRSTMVIKGCNVFLEDLSLDGALLIDAIDDAEVKVRGSVQNKGWTLENIDYKDASVPEELRIRGFKINKIEQLEKNYCESGNFTLEP
;
A
#
# COMPACT_ATOMS: atom_id res chain seq x y z
N MET A 1 -17.10 -9.49 -48.08
CA MET A 1 -15.69 -9.23 -48.44
C MET A 1 -14.72 -10.23 -47.80
N LEU A 2 -14.63 -10.35 -46.47
CA LEU A 2 -13.62 -11.21 -45.82
C LEU A 2 -13.89 -12.72 -45.94
N ALA A 3 -15.17 -13.12 -46.03
CA ALA A 3 -15.58 -14.51 -46.25
C ALA A 3 -15.36 -15.01 -47.70
N GLN A 4 -14.97 -14.13 -48.63
CA GLN A 4 -14.78 -14.46 -50.06
C GLN A 4 -13.32 -14.31 -50.51
N ASN A 5 -12.34 -14.47 -49.60
CA ASN A 5 -10.90 -14.36 -49.88
C ASN A 5 -10.42 -13.04 -50.51
N TYR A 6 -11.24 -11.99 -50.48
CA TYR A 6 -10.82 -10.66 -50.93
C TYR A 6 -9.81 -10.06 -49.95
N LYS A 7 -8.63 -9.64 -50.44
CA LYS A 7 -7.62 -8.93 -49.65
C LYS A 7 -7.93 -7.42 -49.65
N PRO A 8 -8.51 -6.86 -48.58
CA PRO A 8 -8.86 -5.44 -48.57
C PRO A 8 -7.61 -4.57 -48.64
N LYS A 9 -7.66 -3.50 -49.43
CA LYS A 9 -6.62 -2.46 -49.41
C LYS A 9 -6.52 -1.87 -47.99
N GLN A 10 -5.30 -1.54 -47.56
CA GLN A 10 -5.00 -1.01 -46.21
C GLN A 10 -5.87 0.22 -45.84
N PHE A 11 -6.25 1.03 -46.83
CA PHE A 11 -7.17 2.16 -46.65
C PHE A 11 -8.56 1.72 -46.14
N ASN A 12 -9.17 0.75 -46.81
CA ASN A 12 -10.52 0.24 -46.45
C ASN A 12 -10.51 -0.41 -45.06
N HIS A 13 -9.40 -1.04 -44.69
CA HIS A 13 -9.23 -1.64 -43.37
C HIS A 13 -9.14 -0.58 -42.25
N ASN A 14 -8.35 0.47 -42.44
CA ASN A 14 -8.27 1.57 -41.47
C ASN A 14 -9.63 2.28 -41.35
N TRP A 15 -10.34 2.49 -42.46
CA TRP A 15 -11.67 3.10 -42.45
C TRP A 15 -12.68 2.23 -41.68
N LEU A 16 -12.68 0.91 -41.91
CA LEU A 16 -13.56 -0.02 -41.21
C LEU A 16 -13.25 -0.08 -39.70
N LEU A 17 -11.97 -0.12 -39.31
CA LEU A 17 -11.57 -0.06 -37.90
C LEU A 17 -12.03 1.26 -37.25
N CYS A 18 -11.83 2.40 -37.93
CA CYS A 18 -12.33 3.69 -37.45
C CYS A 18 -13.85 3.69 -37.29
N LYS A 19 -14.60 3.18 -38.28
CA LYS A 19 -16.07 3.14 -38.22
C LYS A 19 -16.60 2.19 -37.15
N LEU A 20 -15.95 1.06 -36.91
CA LEU A 20 -16.34 0.16 -35.82
C LEU A 20 -16.06 0.77 -34.45
N CYS A 21 -14.91 1.42 -34.28
CA CYS A 21 -14.58 2.16 -33.06
C CYS A 21 -15.54 3.34 -32.83
N GLU A 22 -15.87 4.13 -33.88
CA GLU A 22 -16.84 5.23 -33.81
C GLU A 22 -18.24 4.75 -33.39
N ASN A 23 -18.62 3.53 -33.78
CA ASN A 23 -19.92 2.93 -33.43
C ASN A 23 -19.88 2.04 -32.17
N ASN A 24 -18.82 2.14 -31.35
CA ASN A 24 -18.62 1.33 -30.14
C ASN A 24 -18.59 -0.20 -30.34
N LYS A 25 -18.35 -0.69 -31.57
CA LYS A 25 -18.25 -2.12 -31.91
C LYS A 25 -16.82 -2.64 -31.73
N PHE A 26 -16.33 -2.58 -30.49
CA PHE A 26 -14.92 -2.80 -30.17
C PHE A 26 -14.48 -4.26 -30.29
N LEU A 27 -15.37 -5.22 -30.03
CA LEU A 27 -15.07 -6.65 -30.18
C LEU A 27 -14.88 -6.99 -31.66
N GLU A 28 -15.75 -6.48 -32.51
CA GLU A 28 -15.68 -6.63 -33.96
C GLU A 28 -14.46 -5.92 -34.53
N ALA A 29 -14.13 -4.72 -34.03
CA ALA A 29 -12.91 -4.01 -34.40
C ALA A 29 -11.66 -4.83 -34.04
N ARG A 30 -11.62 -5.44 -32.85
CA ARG A 30 -10.52 -6.30 -32.39
C ARG A 30 -10.40 -7.56 -33.23
N MET A 31 -11.50 -8.28 -33.46
CA MET A 31 -11.51 -9.48 -34.31
C MET A 31 -11.00 -9.18 -35.72
N ILE A 32 -11.42 -8.07 -36.32
CA ILE A 32 -10.97 -7.67 -37.65
C ILE A 32 -9.49 -7.26 -37.64
N SER A 33 -9.00 -6.61 -36.58
CA SER A 33 -7.57 -6.29 -36.42
C SER A 33 -6.72 -7.56 -36.33
N ASP A 34 -7.12 -8.52 -35.49
CA ASP A 34 -6.40 -9.77 -35.26
C ASP A 34 -6.36 -10.64 -36.53
N MET A 35 -7.50 -10.76 -37.23
CA MET A 35 -7.57 -11.46 -38.53
C MET A 35 -6.66 -10.83 -39.59
N MET A 36 -6.39 -9.52 -39.52
CA MET A 36 -5.59 -8.80 -40.51
C MET A 36 -4.10 -8.89 -40.21
N LEU A 37 -3.73 -8.88 -38.93
CA LEU A 37 -2.37 -9.20 -38.48
C LEU A 37 -1.98 -10.62 -38.90
N GLN A 38 -2.88 -11.59 -38.75
CA GLN A 38 -2.68 -12.96 -39.23
C GLN A 38 -2.48 -13.04 -40.76
N ARG A 39 -2.96 -12.04 -41.52
CA ARG A 39 -2.81 -11.93 -42.98
C ARG A 39 -1.68 -10.98 -43.40
N GLY A 40 -0.84 -10.53 -42.47
CA GLY A 40 0.32 -9.68 -42.72
C GLY A 40 -0.02 -8.23 -43.10
N ILE A 41 -1.23 -7.75 -42.78
CA ILE A 41 -1.66 -6.38 -43.06
C ILE A 41 -1.64 -5.60 -41.74
N THR A 42 -0.76 -4.61 -41.63
CA THR A 42 -0.63 -3.79 -40.42
C THR A 42 -1.45 -2.48 -40.53
N PRO A 43 -2.16 -2.07 -39.47
CA PRO A 43 -2.81 -0.77 -39.41
C PRO A 43 -1.78 0.37 -39.46
N LYS A 44 -2.20 1.56 -39.92
CA LYS A 44 -1.36 2.76 -39.84
C LYS A 44 -1.13 3.15 -38.37
N HIS A 45 0.02 3.75 -38.08
CA HIS A 45 0.41 4.16 -36.72
C HIS A 45 -0.63 5.06 -36.02
N SER A 46 -1.30 5.95 -36.76
CA SER A 46 -2.39 6.80 -36.25
C SER A 46 -3.63 6.01 -35.84
N THR A 47 -3.98 4.96 -36.60
CA THR A 47 -5.08 4.04 -36.30
C THR A 47 -4.75 3.17 -35.10
N LYS A 48 -3.50 2.67 -35.01
CA LYS A 48 -3.00 1.85 -33.90
C LYS A 48 -3.05 2.61 -32.57
N ARG A 49 -2.57 3.86 -32.56
CA ARG A 49 -2.62 4.72 -31.38
C ARG A 49 -4.05 4.98 -30.91
N ARG A 50 -5.01 5.19 -31.83
CA ARG A 50 -6.45 5.29 -31.52
C ARG A 50 -6.99 3.98 -30.95
N SER A 51 -6.75 2.83 -31.57
CA SER A 51 -7.24 1.54 -31.06
C SER A 51 -6.66 1.18 -29.69
N GLU A 52 -5.41 1.55 -29.41
CA GLU A 52 -4.75 1.31 -28.11
C GLU A 52 -5.30 2.25 -27.02
N THR A 53 -5.50 3.54 -27.32
CA THR A 53 -6.20 4.46 -26.39
C THR A 53 -7.63 4.01 -26.11
N TRP A 54 -8.34 3.48 -27.11
CA TRP A 54 -9.67 2.91 -26.90
C TRP A 54 -9.64 1.56 -26.16
N ALA A 55 -8.62 0.72 -26.35
CA ALA A 55 -8.44 -0.54 -25.62
C ALA A 55 -8.10 -0.32 -24.13
N GLU A 56 -7.32 0.71 -23.80
CA GLU A 56 -7.15 1.18 -22.42
C GLU A 56 -8.45 1.75 -21.85
N PHE A 57 -9.22 2.49 -22.66
CA PHE A 57 -10.59 2.90 -22.31
C PHE A 57 -11.52 1.69 -22.06
N VAL A 58 -11.34 0.57 -22.78
CA VAL A 58 -12.13 -0.66 -22.61
C VAL A 58 -11.84 -1.38 -21.29
N LYS A 59 -10.62 -1.27 -20.71
CA LYS A 59 -10.37 -1.74 -19.33
C LYS A 59 -11.25 -1.02 -18.31
N PHE A 60 -11.55 0.26 -18.52
CA PHE A 60 -12.51 1.02 -17.71
C PHE A 60 -13.98 0.78 -18.12
N LYS A 61 -14.23 0.34 -19.36
CA LYS A 61 -15.58 0.11 -19.92
C LYS A 61 -16.11 -1.32 -19.72
N VAL A 62 -15.57 -2.11 -18.77
CA VAL A 62 -16.18 -3.39 -18.34
C VAL A 62 -17.62 -3.17 -17.81
N PHE A 63 -17.98 -1.94 -17.45
CA PHE A 63 -19.32 -1.55 -17.00
C PHE A 63 -20.32 -1.16 -18.12
N GLY A 64 -19.93 -1.25 -19.39
CA GLY A 64 -20.68 -0.67 -20.52
C GLY A 64 -21.60 -1.63 -21.30
N SER A 65 -21.62 -2.93 -21.02
CA SER A 65 -22.54 -3.85 -21.70
C SER A 65 -23.89 -3.88 -20.98
N HIS A 66 -24.94 -3.39 -21.64
CA HIS A 66 -26.33 -3.33 -21.16
C HIS A 66 -26.96 -4.73 -21.02
N ARG A 67 -26.48 -5.49 -20.04
CA ARG A 67 -27.27 -6.51 -19.33
C ARG A 67 -27.53 -5.99 -17.93
N SER A 68 -28.70 -6.32 -17.39
CA SER A 68 -29.19 -5.93 -16.06
C SER A 68 -28.31 -6.50 -14.93
N TYR A 69 -27.07 -6.03 -14.82
CA TYR A 69 -26.16 -6.37 -13.74
C TYR A 69 -26.26 -5.29 -12.67
N LEU A 70 -26.48 -5.73 -11.42
CA LEU A 70 -26.39 -4.86 -10.25
C LEU A 70 -24.97 -4.30 -10.16
N LYS A 71 -24.84 -2.97 -10.23
CA LYS A 71 -23.59 -2.25 -10.01
C LYS A 71 -23.58 -1.78 -8.56
N LEU A 72 -22.65 -2.30 -7.76
CA LEU A 72 -22.45 -1.92 -6.36
C LEU A 72 -21.09 -1.24 -6.19
N PHE A 73 -21.05 -0.21 -5.36
CA PHE A 73 -19.82 0.43 -4.91
C PHE A 73 -19.73 0.30 -3.39
N THR A 74 -18.57 -0.12 -2.90
CA THR A 74 -18.24 -0.08 -1.46
C THR A 74 -17.26 1.05 -1.25
N VAL A 75 -17.66 2.06 -0.49
CA VAL A 75 -16.79 3.17 -0.11
C VAL A 75 -16.06 2.78 1.17
N MET A 76 -14.73 2.91 1.16
CA MET A 76 -13.87 2.65 2.30
C MET A 76 -13.04 3.88 2.62
N ASP A 77 -12.68 4.04 3.89
CA ASP A 77 -11.76 5.10 4.29
C ASP A 77 -10.38 4.92 3.63
N ALA A 78 -9.82 6.01 3.13
CA ALA A 78 -8.53 5.99 2.43
C ALA A 78 -7.40 5.43 3.30
N TRP A 79 -7.39 5.73 4.60
CA TRP A 79 -6.35 5.25 5.53
C TRP A 79 -6.29 3.73 5.65
N LEU A 80 -7.40 3.04 5.36
CA LEU A 80 -7.49 1.58 5.41
C LEU A 80 -7.28 0.94 4.03
N ALA A 81 -7.70 1.60 2.96
CA ALA A 81 -7.86 0.97 1.66
C ALA A 81 -6.88 1.44 0.57
N TYR A 82 -6.20 2.58 0.73
CA TYR A 82 -5.46 3.18 -0.38
C TYR A 82 -4.20 3.96 0.04
N ALA A 83 -3.04 3.35 -0.16
CA ALA A 83 -1.73 3.96 0.09
C ALA A 83 -0.69 3.56 -0.98
N PRO A 84 -0.88 3.93 -2.26
CA PRO A 84 0.07 3.56 -3.31
C PRO A 84 1.38 4.33 -3.19
N VAL A 85 2.47 3.69 -3.60
CA VAL A 85 3.80 4.28 -3.77
C VAL A 85 4.10 4.33 -5.26
N LYS A 86 3.89 5.49 -5.89
CA LYS A 86 3.99 5.70 -7.34
C LYS A 86 4.76 6.96 -7.75
N ASN A 87 4.88 7.93 -6.86
CA ASN A 87 5.57 9.18 -7.11
C ASN A 87 7.00 9.11 -6.54
N ASN A 88 7.97 9.61 -7.32
CA ASN A 88 9.33 9.85 -6.83
C ASN A 88 9.33 11.05 -5.85
N PRO A 89 10.41 11.28 -5.08
CA PRO A 89 10.48 12.36 -4.10
C PRO A 89 10.25 13.75 -4.69
N GLU A 90 10.79 14.02 -5.88
CA GLU A 90 10.70 15.35 -6.51
C GLU A 90 9.27 15.69 -6.94
N ASP A 91 8.56 14.75 -7.56
CA ASP A 91 7.17 14.93 -7.98
C ASP A 91 6.23 14.96 -6.78
N ALA A 92 6.52 14.16 -5.74
CA ALA A 92 5.78 14.18 -4.50
C ALA A 92 5.89 15.54 -3.79
N ALA A 93 7.08 16.17 -3.76
CA ALA A 93 7.26 17.50 -3.16
C ALA A 93 6.44 18.60 -3.85
N LYS A 94 6.05 18.41 -5.12
CA LYS A 94 5.24 19.36 -5.90
C LYS A 94 3.73 19.17 -5.70
N VAL A 95 3.30 18.11 -5.01
CA VAL A 95 1.88 17.85 -4.75
C VAL A 95 1.32 18.95 -3.84
N PRO A 96 0.21 19.62 -4.22
CA PRO A 96 -0.39 20.66 -3.40
C PRO A 96 -0.81 20.14 -2.02
N LYS A 97 -0.65 20.99 -1.00
CA LYS A 97 -1.05 20.67 0.38
C LYS A 97 -2.51 20.20 0.44
N GLY A 98 -2.76 19.11 1.17
CA GLY A 98 -4.07 18.46 1.28
C GLY A 98 -4.30 17.33 0.29
N ASN A 99 -3.50 17.22 -0.77
CA ASN A 99 -3.53 16.06 -1.67
C ASN A 99 -2.56 14.96 -1.20
N PRO A 100 -2.89 13.68 -1.45
CA PRO A 100 -2.01 12.58 -1.07
C PRO A 100 -0.76 12.53 -1.96
N TYR A 101 0.41 12.48 -1.31
CA TYR A 101 1.72 12.46 -1.98
C TYR A 101 1.99 11.21 -2.80
N HIS A 102 1.49 10.05 -2.36
CA HIS A 102 1.69 8.75 -3.02
C HIS A 102 3.17 8.40 -3.29
N SER A 103 4.05 8.80 -2.38
CA SER A 103 5.49 8.51 -2.35
C SER A 103 5.82 7.38 -1.37
N ALA A 104 7.07 6.91 -1.38
CA ALA A 104 7.56 5.95 -0.39
C ALA A 104 7.42 6.46 1.04
N THR A 105 7.69 7.75 1.28
CA THR A 105 7.47 8.41 2.58
C THR A 105 6.02 8.26 3.03
N SER A 106 5.07 8.69 2.19
CA SER A 106 3.64 8.68 2.54
C SER A 106 3.07 7.27 2.66
N GLY A 107 3.58 6.32 1.87
CA GLY A 107 3.18 4.92 1.95
C GLY A 107 3.59 4.30 3.28
N GLU A 108 4.84 4.53 3.72
CA GLU A 108 5.30 4.03 5.02
C GLU A 108 4.51 4.65 6.19
N MET A 109 4.27 5.97 6.16
CA MET A 109 3.45 6.65 7.19
C MET A 109 2.01 6.14 7.23
N ALA A 110 1.43 5.78 6.08
CA ALA A 110 0.08 5.22 6.02
C ALA A 110 -0.03 3.88 6.76
N ILE A 111 1.02 3.05 6.74
CA ILE A 111 1.04 1.78 7.49
C ILE A 111 1.09 2.05 9.00
N TYR A 112 1.98 2.95 9.45
CA TYR A 112 2.05 3.33 10.87
C TYR A 112 0.72 3.92 11.36
N ARG A 113 0.09 4.76 10.54
CA ARG A 113 -1.24 5.31 10.81
C ARG A 113 -2.29 4.21 10.91
N ALA A 114 -2.36 3.30 9.95
CA ALA A 114 -3.37 2.24 9.92
C ALA A 114 -3.27 1.36 11.18
N ASN A 115 -2.06 0.92 11.53
CA ASN A 115 -1.83 0.10 12.71
C ASN A 115 -2.18 0.84 14.01
N SER A 116 -1.80 2.12 14.11
CA SER A 116 -2.13 2.97 15.25
C SER A 116 -3.65 3.17 15.40
N LEU A 117 -4.37 3.43 14.31
CA LEU A 117 -5.83 3.60 14.31
C LEU A 117 -6.56 2.30 14.65
N ILE A 118 -6.08 1.15 14.18
CA ILE A 118 -6.61 -0.16 14.56
C ILE A 118 -6.43 -0.38 16.07
N LEU A 119 -5.26 -0.08 16.62
CA LEU A 119 -5.00 -0.21 18.06
C LEU A 119 -5.86 0.75 18.90
N ARG A 120 -6.05 2.00 18.45
CA ARG A 120 -7.02 2.92 19.07
C ARG A 120 -8.44 2.35 19.08
N LYS A 121 -8.88 1.75 17.96
CA LYS A 121 -10.22 1.14 17.85
C LYS A 121 -10.41 -0.07 18.77
N VAL A 122 -9.36 -0.80 19.14
CA VAL A 122 -9.46 -1.89 20.14
C VAL A 122 -9.36 -1.41 21.59
N GLY A 123 -9.02 -0.14 21.82
CA GLY A 123 -8.99 0.48 23.15
C GLY A 123 -7.60 0.89 23.66
N VAL A 124 -6.55 0.75 22.86
CA VAL A 124 -5.19 1.21 23.24
C VAL A 124 -5.10 2.74 23.14
N GLN A 125 -4.54 3.38 24.15
CA GLN A 125 -4.25 4.82 24.12
C GLN A 125 -2.95 5.06 23.34
N VAL A 126 -3.07 5.23 22.03
CA VAL A 126 -1.94 5.56 21.15
C VAL A 126 -1.85 7.08 21.00
N ALA A 127 -0.69 7.69 21.28
CA ALA A 127 -0.48 9.13 21.14
C ALA A 127 -0.70 9.65 19.72
N ASP A 128 -1.02 10.94 19.58
CA ASP A 128 -1.26 11.60 18.29
C ASP A 128 0.02 11.72 17.45
N PRO A 129 -0.12 11.78 16.11
CA PRO A 129 1.03 11.96 15.23
C PRO A 129 1.63 13.35 15.38
N VAL A 130 2.89 13.48 14.98
CA VAL A 130 3.56 14.78 14.81
C VAL A 130 3.81 15.04 13.34
N VAL A 131 3.70 16.29 12.93
CA VAL A 131 4.01 16.69 11.55
C VAL A 131 5.53 16.80 11.38
N GLN A 132 6.07 16.16 10.35
CA GLN A 132 7.47 16.28 9.94
C GLN A 132 7.58 16.46 8.43
N VAL A 133 8.74 16.96 7.97
CA VAL A 133 9.01 17.18 6.56
C VAL A 133 10.15 16.28 6.10
N PHE A 134 9.88 15.43 5.11
CA PHE A 134 10.88 14.60 4.44
C PHE A 134 10.87 14.86 2.94
N ASN A 135 12.02 15.16 2.33
CA ASN A 135 12.12 15.49 0.91
C ASN A 135 11.06 16.54 0.46
N GLY A 136 10.79 17.56 1.28
CA GLY A 136 9.79 18.59 0.98
C GLY A 136 8.32 18.17 1.14
N GLN A 137 8.04 16.96 1.64
CA GLN A 137 6.69 16.45 1.90
C GLN A 137 6.34 16.58 3.37
N GLU A 138 5.26 17.30 3.70
CA GLU A 138 4.74 17.46 5.06
C GLU A 138 3.84 16.26 5.41
N VAL A 139 4.28 15.38 6.31
CA VAL A 139 3.58 14.12 6.64
C VAL A 139 3.33 13.98 8.14
N GLU A 140 2.25 13.29 8.48
CA GLU A 140 1.96 12.86 9.85
C GLU A 140 2.79 11.63 10.22
N VAL A 141 3.67 11.77 11.19
CA VAL A 141 4.48 10.69 11.74
C VAL A 141 3.82 10.12 13.00
N TRP A 142 3.18 8.98 12.80
CA TRP A 142 2.57 8.18 13.86
C TRP A 142 3.63 7.34 14.61
N PRO A 143 3.30 6.81 15.80
CA PRO A 143 4.11 5.76 16.43
C PRO A 143 4.41 4.62 15.45
N ARG A 144 5.66 4.11 15.48
CA ARG A 144 6.15 3.11 14.51
C ARG A 144 5.72 1.71 14.93
N ILE A 145 4.44 1.42 14.73
CA ILE A 145 3.83 0.15 15.13
C ILE A 145 3.69 -0.74 13.90
N ILE A 146 4.31 -1.92 13.95
CA ILE A 146 4.27 -2.93 12.88
C ILE A 146 4.12 -4.32 13.50
N TRP A 147 3.37 -5.18 12.82
CA TRP A 147 3.32 -6.60 13.14
C TRP A 147 3.35 -7.45 11.87
N LYS A 148 3.79 -8.71 12.01
CA LYS A 148 3.65 -9.70 10.95
C LYS A 148 2.16 -10.05 10.77
N PRO A 149 1.70 -10.36 9.53
CA PRO A 149 0.32 -10.77 9.30
C PRO A 149 -0.14 -11.95 10.18
N LYS A 150 0.77 -12.86 10.56
CA LYS A 150 0.49 -13.98 11.48
C LYS A 150 0.02 -13.55 12.88
N TRP A 151 0.31 -12.31 13.29
CA TRP A 151 -0.18 -11.76 14.55
C TRP A 151 -1.65 -11.32 14.45
N GLY A 152 -2.11 -10.85 13.30
CA GLY A 152 -3.50 -10.44 13.13
C GLY A 152 -3.78 -9.92 11.73
N LEU A 153 -4.69 -10.60 11.05
CA LEU A 153 -5.23 -10.19 9.75
C LEU A 153 -6.56 -9.44 9.91
N THR A 154 -7.33 -9.78 10.94
CA THR A 154 -8.66 -9.20 11.17
C THR A 154 -8.72 -8.37 12.45
N PHE A 155 -9.64 -7.42 12.50
CA PHE A 155 -9.90 -6.63 13.71
C PHE A 155 -10.24 -7.52 14.92
N ALA A 156 -11.01 -8.60 14.71
CA ALA A 156 -11.36 -9.54 15.77
C ALA A 156 -10.13 -10.25 16.36
N GLU A 157 -9.17 -10.62 15.51
CA GLU A 157 -7.92 -11.25 15.96
C GLU A 157 -7.03 -10.29 16.76
N ILE A 158 -6.99 -9.02 16.37
CA ILE A 158 -6.24 -8.01 17.10
C ILE A 158 -6.94 -7.71 18.42
N LYS A 159 -8.26 -7.56 18.41
CA LYS A 159 -9.06 -7.28 19.61
C LYS A 159 -8.91 -8.36 20.69
N ARG A 160 -8.86 -9.64 20.33
CA ARG A 160 -8.67 -10.73 21.31
C ARG A 160 -7.25 -10.77 21.91
N LYS A 161 -6.26 -10.14 21.27
CA LYS A 161 -4.85 -10.13 21.69
C LYS A 161 -4.46 -8.90 22.50
N VAL A 162 -5.41 -7.99 22.70
CA VAL A 162 -5.19 -6.76 23.45
C VAL A 162 -6.21 -6.74 24.59
N CYS A 163 -5.72 -6.62 25.82
CA CYS A 163 -6.58 -6.49 27.00
C CYS A 163 -6.01 -5.45 27.99
N GLY A 164 -6.85 -5.03 28.93
CA GLY A 164 -6.48 -4.00 29.90
C GLY A 164 -6.31 -2.60 29.28
N SER A 165 -5.52 -1.77 29.96
CA SER A 165 -5.27 -0.36 29.61
C SER A 165 -3.85 -0.17 29.10
N SER A 166 -3.64 -0.44 27.81
CA SER A 166 -2.33 -0.21 27.18
C SER A 166 -2.19 1.22 26.66
N THR A 167 -0.99 1.79 26.78
CA THR A 167 -0.63 3.13 26.31
C THR A 167 0.65 3.08 25.47
N ILE A 168 0.70 3.87 24.39
CA ILE A 168 1.86 3.94 23.48
C ILE A 168 2.19 5.41 23.19
N SER A 169 3.40 5.84 23.57
CA SER A 169 3.88 7.20 23.35
C SER A 169 4.11 7.51 21.87
N GLN A 170 4.22 8.80 21.53
CA GLN A 170 4.41 9.25 20.14
C GLN A 170 5.74 8.76 19.55
N ARG A 171 6.80 8.75 20.35
CA ARG A 171 8.17 8.34 19.98
C ARG A 171 8.36 6.82 19.99
N SER A 172 7.35 6.05 20.36
CA SER A 172 7.49 4.62 20.51
C SER A 172 7.59 3.86 19.19
N THR A 173 8.22 2.70 19.25
CA THR A 173 8.30 1.70 18.18
C THR A 173 7.88 0.36 18.76
N MET A 174 6.95 -0.33 18.11
CA MET A 174 6.51 -1.67 18.51
C MET A 174 6.57 -2.60 17.31
N VAL A 175 7.32 -3.69 17.43
CA VAL A 175 7.43 -4.73 16.39
C VAL A 175 7.03 -6.07 16.95
N ILE A 176 5.98 -6.67 16.38
CA ILE A 176 5.50 -7.99 16.79
C ILE A 176 5.70 -9.01 15.68
N LYS A 177 6.51 -10.03 15.96
CA LYS A 177 6.80 -11.16 15.08
C LYS A 177 6.44 -12.46 15.80
N GLY A 178 5.17 -12.71 16.01
CA GLY A 178 4.67 -13.92 16.67
C GLY A 178 3.18 -14.03 16.44
N CYS A 179 2.63 -15.24 16.32
CA CYS A 179 1.18 -15.39 16.22
C CYS A 179 0.51 -15.25 17.60
N ASN A 180 1.13 -15.74 18.67
CA ASN A 180 0.55 -15.81 20.02
C ASN A 180 1.16 -14.78 20.98
N VAL A 181 1.23 -13.51 20.57
CA VAL A 181 1.66 -12.40 21.43
C VAL A 181 0.44 -11.62 21.93
N PHE A 182 0.32 -11.43 23.23
CA PHE A 182 -0.79 -10.76 23.91
C PHE A 182 -0.28 -9.50 24.60
N LEU A 183 -0.95 -8.36 24.38
CA LEU A 183 -0.64 -7.08 25.02
C LEU A 183 -1.62 -6.87 26.16
N GLU A 184 -1.11 -6.77 27.40
CA GLU A 184 -1.95 -6.62 28.58
C GLU A 184 -1.36 -5.53 29.48
N ASP A 185 -2.09 -4.43 29.67
CA ASP A 185 -1.66 -3.29 30.51
C ASP A 185 -0.23 -2.78 30.18
N LEU A 186 0.13 -2.76 28.89
CA LEU A 186 1.46 -2.31 28.43
C LEU A 186 1.53 -0.78 28.39
N SER A 187 2.52 -0.20 29.05
CA SER A 187 2.92 1.21 28.89
C SER A 187 4.23 1.30 28.11
N LEU A 188 4.18 1.74 26.85
CA LEU A 188 5.35 1.79 25.96
C LEU A 188 5.80 3.22 25.67
N ASP A 189 6.99 3.59 26.15
CA ASP A 189 7.71 4.82 25.83
C ASP A 189 9.16 4.51 25.39
N GLY A 190 9.30 4.05 24.15
CA GLY A 190 10.57 3.59 23.59
C GLY A 190 10.37 2.55 22.50
N ALA A 191 11.36 1.69 22.27
CA ALA A 191 11.28 0.60 21.30
C ALA A 191 11.13 -0.77 21.98
N LEU A 192 10.15 -1.54 21.51
CA LEU A 192 9.86 -2.92 21.94
C LEU A 192 9.75 -3.83 20.71
N LEU A 193 10.50 -4.92 20.73
CA LEU A 193 10.50 -5.95 19.69
C LEU A 193 10.28 -7.32 20.31
N ILE A 194 9.25 -8.02 19.86
CA ILE A 194 8.93 -9.38 20.28
C ILE A 194 9.03 -10.30 19.06
N ASP A 195 9.97 -11.24 19.10
CA ASP A 195 10.09 -12.33 18.13
C ASP A 195 9.76 -13.65 18.82
N ALA A 196 8.76 -14.36 18.31
CA ALA A 196 8.26 -15.58 18.90
C ALA A 196 7.93 -16.60 17.81
N ILE A 197 8.38 -17.83 18.02
CA ILE A 197 7.95 -18.98 17.21
C ILE A 197 6.45 -19.22 17.41
N ASP A 198 5.85 -20.01 16.52
CA ASP A 198 4.38 -20.14 16.51
C ASP A 198 3.84 -20.89 17.74
N ASP A 199 4.64 -21.78 18.34
CA ASP A 199 4.29 -22.54 19.55
C ASP A 199 4.63 -21.81 20.86
N ALA A 200 5.08 -20.56 20.79
CA ALA A 200 5.36 -19.71 21.96
C ALA A 200 4.21 -18.74 22.18
N GLU A 201 3.53 -18.84 23.33
CA GLU A 201 2.58 -17.84 23.81
C GLU A 201 3.31 -16.82 24.69
N VAL A 202 3.20 -15.53 24.37
CA VAL A 202 3.92 -14.46 25.07
C VAL A 202 2.94 -13.39 25.52
N LYS A 203 2.80 -13.21 26.83
CA LYS A 203 2.09 -12.08 27.43
C LYS A 203 3.07 -10.94 27.67
N VAL A 204 2.74 -9.76 27.20
CA VAL A 204 3.58 -8.57 27.26
C VAL A 204 2.87 -7.53 28.11
N ARG A 205 3.47 -7.18 29.24
CA ARG A 205 2.89 -6.33 30.27
C ARG A 205 3.91 -5.36 30.84
N GLY A 206 3.44 -4.47 31.72
CA GLY A 206 4.30 -3.55 32.47
C GLY A 206 4.73 -2.33 31.66
N SER A 207 5.85 -1.72 32.06
CA SER A 207 6.31 -0.44 31.49
C SER A 207 7.65 -0.59 30.80
N VAL A 208 7.70 -0.28 29.50
CA VAL A 208 8.94 -0.24 28.72
C VAL A 208 9.33 1.20 28.50
N GLN A 209 10.46 1.61 29.08
CA GLN A 209 11.06 2.93 28.88
C GLN A 209 12.52 2.79 28.44
N ASN A 210 12.85 3.32 27.26
CA ASN A 210 14.21 3.33 26.72
C ASN A 210 14.37 4.44 25.68
N LYS A 211 15.59 4.73 25.21
CA LYS A 211 15.87 5.79 24.22
C LYS A 211 15.25 5.56 22.83
N GLY A 212 14.73 4.36 22.56
CA GLY A 212 13.93 4.07 21.39
C GLY A 212 14.66 4.30 20.07
N TRP A 213 13.90 4.52 19.01
CA TRP A 213 14.42 4.77 17.67
C TRP A 213 14.12 6.20 17.22
N THR A 214 14.98 6.79 16.41
CA THR A 214 14.79 8.12 15.84
C THR A 214 14.80 8.08 14.31
N LEU A 215 14.18 9.08 13.70
CA LEU A 215 14.22 9.28 12.25
C LEU A 215 15.22 10.39 11.94
N GLU A 216 16.17 10.11 11.06
CA GLU A 216 17.10 11.11 10.55
C GLU A 216 16.81 11.37 9.07
N ASN A 217 16.67 12.64 8.72
CA ASN A 217 16.39 13.06 7.35
C ASN A 217 17.51 12.65 6.40
N ILE A 218 17.12 12.19 5.22
CA ILE A 218 18.03 11.85 4.12
C ILE A 218 17.59 12.62 2.89
N ASP A 219 18.53 13.29 2.22
CA ASP A 219 18.28 13.92 0.93
C ASP A 219 18.21 12.85 -0.16
N TYR A 220 17.15 12.86 -0.96
CA TYR A 220 17.01 11.96 -2.09
C TYR A 220 18.12 12.08 -3.14
N LYS A 221 18.82 13.22 -3.18
CA LYS A 221 19.95 13.51 -4.09
C LYS A 221 21.29 12.98 -3.59
N ASP A 222 21.41 12.55 -2.34
CA ASP A 222 22.67 12.08 -1.77
C ASP A 222 23.02 10.67 -2.28
N ALA A 223 23.73 10.59 -3.40
CA ALA A 223 24.09 9.32 -4.05
C ALA A 223 24.98 8.38 -3.20
N SER A 224 25.50 8.82 -2.05
CA SER A 224 26.24 7.95 -1.13
C SER A 224 25.32 6.99 -0.35
N VAL A 225 24.02 7.30 -0.29
CA VAL A 225 23.02 6.54 0.44
C VAL A 225 22.25 5.61 -0.50
N PRO A 226 21.92 4.37 -0.07
CA PRO A 226 21.07 3.45 -0.85
C PRO A 226 19.74 4.07 -1.29
N GLU A 227 19.29 3.71 -2.49
CA GLU A 227 18.12 4.30 -3.14
C GLU A 227 16.85 4.21 -2.29
N GLU A 228 16.64 3.08 -1.62
CA GLU A 228 15.48 2.84 -0.76
C GLU A 228 15.37 3.85 0.39
N LEU A 229 16.49 4.32 0.93
CA LEU A 229 16.52 5.34 1.98
C LEU A 229 16.32 6.74 1.38
N ARG A 230 16.90 7.00 0.20
CA ARG A 230 16.77 8.26 -0.53
C ARG A 230 15.34 8.53 -0.94
N ILE A 231 14.66 7.56 -1.57
CA ILE A 231 13.27 7.71 -2.01
C ILE A 231 12.30 7.84 -0.83
N ARG A 232 12.63 7.24 0.31
CA ARG A 232 11.87 7.35 1.55
C ARG A 232 12.10 8.68 2.28
N GLY A 233 13.27 9.27 2.15
CA GLY A 233 13.62 10.59 2.73
C GLY A 233 14.06 10.55 4.19
N PHE A 234 14.23 9.37 4.77
CA PHE A 234 14.78 9.21 6.11
C PHE A 234 15.42 7.84 6.34
N LYS A 235 16.33 7.78 7.30
CA LYS A 235 16.84 6.54 7.89
C LYS A 235 16.38 6.41 9.34
N ILE A 236 16.26 5.16 9.79
CA ILE A 236 15.85 4.85 11.16
C ILE A 236 17.12 4.54 11.97
N ASN A 237 17.40 5.37 12.97
CA ASN A 237 18.50 5.19 13.89
C ASN A 237 18.00 4.42 15.13
N LYS A 238 18.49 3.20 15.32
CA LYS A 238 18.12 2.33 16.45
C LYS A 238 19.02 2.62 17.66
N ILE A 239 18.62 3.58 18.49
CA ILE A 239 19.44 4.03 19.63
C ILE A 239 19.40 3.00 20.76
N GLU A 240 18.20 2.57 21.14
CA GLU A 240 17.98 1.58 22.20
C GLU A 240 16.68 0.84 21.94
N GLN A 241 16.61 -0.43 22.36
CA GLN A 241 15.40 -1.24 22.26
C GLN A 241 15.38 -2.36 23.31
N LEU A 242 14.18 -2.72 23.76
CA LEU A 242 13.95 -3.98 24.43
C LEU A 242 13.56 -5.01 23.36
N GLU A 243 14.43 -6.00 23.13
CA GLU A 243 14.18 -7.10 22.20
C GLU A 243 14.14 -8.43 22.95
N LYS A 244 13.10 -9.22 22.71
CA LYS A 244 12.94 -10.57 23.29
C LYS A 244 12.66 -11.57 22.18
N ASN A 245 13.45 -12.63 22.17
CA ASN A 245 13.34 -13.75 21.24
C ASN A 245 12.90 -15.00 22.01
N TYR A 246 11.77 -15.58 21.62
CA TYR A 246 11.19 -16.79 22.20
C TYR A 246 11.27 -17.90 21.16
N CYS A 247 12.35 -18.69 21.26
CA CYS A 247 12.68 -19.76 20.31
C CYS A 247 12.23 -21.16 20.77
N GLU A 248 11.65 -21.26 21.96
CA GLU A 248 11.18 -22.51 22.56
C GLU A 248 9.66 -22.46 22.71
N SER A 249 9.01 -23.62 22.59
CA SER A 249 7.57 -23.74 22.82
C SER A 249 7.26 -23.52 24.30
N GLY A 250 6.17 -22.84 24.62
CA GLY A 250 5.78 -22.59 26.00
C GLY A 250 5.01 -21.31 26.21
N ASN A 251 4.68 -21.05 27.48
CA ASN A 251 4.01 -19.84 27.92
C ASN A 251 5.01 -18.92 28.60
N PHE A 252 5.12 -17.69 28.12
CA PHE A 252 6.05 -16.69 28.60
C PHE A 252 5.30 -15.43 29.03
N THR A 253 5.86 -14.74 30.01
CA THR A 253 5.42 -13.41 30.41
C THR A 253 6.62 -12.47 30.39
N LEU A 254 6.48 -11.34 29.71
CA LEU A 254 7.41 -10.23 29.72
C LEU A 254 6.83 -9.13 30.60
N GLU A 255 7.48 -8.90 31.75
CA GLU A 255 7.20 -7.80 32.69
C GLU A 255 8.53 -7.11 33.03
N PRO A 256 8.89 -6.05 32.28
CA PRO A 256 10.13 -5.29 32.48
C PRO A 256 10.08 -4.34 33.67
#